data_AF-A0A644TEW3-F1
#
_entry.id   AF-A0A644TEW3-F1
#
_cell.length_a   1.000
_cell.length_b   1.000
_cell.length_c   1.000
_cell.angle_alpha   90.00
_cell.angle_beta   90.00
_cell.angle_gamma   90.00
#
_symmetry.space_group_name_H-M   'P 1'
#
loop_
_entity.id
_entity.type
_entity.pdbx_description
1 polymer ?
#
loop_
_entity_poly.entity_id
_entity_poly.type
_entity_poly.pdbx_seq_one_letter_code
_entity_poly.pdbx_strand_id
1 'polypeptide(L)' 'MEMMTRMNSQKRSTILMVTHDAFAASYCQKIIFIKDGKINVQIQSPGDRKAFFDKILETLSIVGGDQE' A
#
# COMPACT_ATOMS: atom_id res chain seq x y z
N MET A 1 -0.72 11.81 6.83
CA MET A 1 -1.46 11.26 5.67
C MET A 1 -2.91 11.76 5.54
N GLU A 2 -3.52 12.27 6.62
CA GLU A 2 -4.93 12.69 6.62
C GLU A 2 -5.34 13.67 5.51
N MET A 3 -4.49 14.65 5.17
CA MET A 3 -4.78 15.58 4.08
C MET A 3 -4.92 14.86 2.73
N MET A 4 -4.02 13.93 2.41
CA MET A 4 -4.08 13.14 1.18
C MET A 4 -5.32 12.24 1.16
N THR A 5 -5.65 11.61 2.30
CA THR A 5 -6.87 10.82 2.44
C THR A 5 -8.13 11.67 2.20
N ARG A 6 -8.19 12.89 2.77
CA ARG A 6 -9.31 13.83 2.52
C ARG A 6 -9.37 14.28 1.07
N MET A 7 -8.25 14.58 0.44
CA MET A 7 -8.22 14.94 -0.99
C MET A 7 -8.73 13.80 -1.87
N ASN A 8 -8.32 12.56 -1.56
CA ASN A 8 -8.78 11.40 -2.31
C ASN A 8 -10.28 11.11 -2.09
N SER A 9 -10.77 11.13 -0.85
CA SER A 9 -12.17 10.77 -0.55
C SER A 9 -13.17 11.90 -0.81
N GLN A 10 -12.84 13.14 -0.45
CA GLN A 10 -13.76 14.29 -0.53
C GLN A 10 -13.66 15.01 -1.87
N LYS A 11 -12.45 15.15 -2.42
CA LYS A 11 -12.22 15.85 -3.70
C LYS A 11 -12.05 14.90 -4.89
N ARG A 12 -12.15 13.59 -4.67
CA ARG A 12 -12.00 12.53 -5.68
C ARG A 12 -10.68 12.65 -6.47
N SER A 13 -9.65 13.22 -5.86
CA SER A 13 -8.34 13.36 -6.49
C SER A 13 -7.64 11.99 -6.54
N THR A 14 -7.13 11.62 -7.71
CA THR A 14 -6.29 10.42 -7.85
C THR A 14 -4.90 10.74 -7.33
N ILE A 15 -4.40 9.94 -6.39
CA ILE A 15 -3.08 10.11 -5.79
C ILE A 15 -2.28 8.83 -6.04
N LEU A 16 -1.16 8.97 -6.73
CA LEU A 16 -0.16 7.92 -6.86
C LEU A 16 0.97 8.21 -5.86
N MET A 17 1.33 7.21 -5.08
CA MET A 17 2.40 7.30 -4.08
C MET A 17 3.36 6.14 -4.28
N VAL A 18 4.66 6.44 -4.15
CA VAL A 18 5.71 5.43 -4.06
C VAL A 18 6.34 5.56 -2.70
N THR A 19 6.38 4.47 -1.93
CA THR A 19 6.93 4.45 -0.59
C THR A 19 7.42 3.04 -0.25
N HIS A 20 8.43 2.96 0.63
CA HIS A 20 8.84 1.71 1.27
C HIS A 20 8.23 1.55 2.67
N ASP A 21 7.51 2.57 3.17
CA ASP A 21 6.89 2.57 4.49
C ASP A 21 5.46 2.02 4.43
N ALA A 22 5.24 0.90 5.14
CA ALA A 22 3.95 0.25 5.26
C ALA A 22 2.89 1.15 5.94
N PHE A 23 3.30 2.04 6.84
CA PHE A 23 2.38 2.93 7.54
C PHE A 23 1.78 3.95 6.57
N ALA A 24 2.60 4.60 5.76
CA ALA A 24 2.13 5.48 4.69
C ALA A 24 1.24 4.73 3.69
N ALA A 25 1.65 3.54 3.24
CA ALA A 25 0.91 2.72 2.31
C ALA A 25 -0.47 2.27 2.83
N SER A 26 -0.61 2.08 4.16
CA SER A 26 -1.89 1.70 4.79
C SER A 26 -3.03 2.72 4.60
N TYR A 27 -2.73 3.95 4.19
CA TYR A 27 -3.74 4.97 3.86
C TYR A 27 -4.27 4.87 2.42
N CYS A 28 -3.67 4.03 1.58
CA CYS A 28 -4.09 3.84 0.20
C CYS A 28 -5.28 2.87 0.10
N GLN A 29 -6.06 3.01 -0.97
CA GLN A 29 -7.15 2.07 -1.28
C GLN A 29 -6.62 0.80 -1.98
N LYS A 30 -5.45 0.90 -2.62
CA LYS A 30 -4.79 -0.18 -3.36
C LYS A 30 -3.28 -0.01 -3.29
N ILE A 31 -2.57 -1.11 -3.17
CA ILE A 31 -1.10 -1.17 -3.25
C ILE A 31 -0.72 -2.14 -4.36
N ILE A 32 0.32 -1.78 -5.09
CA ILE A 32 0.93 -2.59 -6.14
C ILE A 32 2.38 -2.79 -5.74
N PHE A 33 2.78 -4.04 -5.53
CA PHE A 33 4.16 -4.42 -5.27
C PHE A 33 4.86 -4.69 -6.60
N ILE A 34 5.97 -3.99 -6.81
CA ILE A 34 6.81 -4.14 -7.99
C ILE A 34 8.09 -4.83 -7.56
N LYS A 35 8.46 -5.89 -8.28
CA LYS A 35 9.72 -6.61 -8.12
C LYS A 35 10.31 -6.87 -9.50
N ASP A 36 11.59 -6.56 -9.70
CA ASP A 36 12.32 -6.75 -10.96
C ASP A 36 11.59 -6.18 -12.20
N GLY A 37 11.03 -4.97 -12.05
CA GLY A 37 10.30 -4.28 -13.12
C GLY A 37 8.91 -4.86 -13.45
N LYS A 38 8.43 -5.86 -12.69
CA LYS A 38 7.12 -6.50 -12.90
C LYS A 38 6.19 -6.26 -11.70
N ILE A 39 4.90 -6.19 -11.99
CA ILE A 39 3.85 -6.19 -10.95
C ILE A 39 3.73 -7.62 -10.43
N ASN A 40 4.04 -7.83 -9.16
CA ASN A 40 4.03 -9.15 -8.53
C ASN A 40 2.73 -9.38 -7.76
N VAL A 41 2.41 -8.46 -6.84
CA VAL A 41 1.24 -8.57 -5.97
C VAL A 41 0.44 -7.27 -5.98
N GLN A 42 -0.89 -7.39 -5.96
CA GLN A 42 -1.79 -6.27 -5.73
C GLN A 42 -2.70 -6.58 -4.54
N ILE A 43 -2.83 -5.63 -3.63
CA ILE A 43 -3.74 -5.74 -2.48
C ILE A 43 -4.66 -4.53 -2.44
N GLN A 44 -5.92 -4.76 -2.10
CA GLN A 44 -6.91 -3.71 -1.86
C GLN A 44 -7.18 -3.58 -0.38
N SER A 45 -7.45 -2.35 0.06
CA SER A 45 -7.81 -2.08 1.44
C SER A 45 -9.20 -2.66 1.74
N PRO A 46 -9.35 -3.48 2.79
CA PRO A 46 -10.64 -4.04 3.21
C PRO A 46 -11.52 -3.01 3.94
N GLY A 47 -11.07 -1.77 4.10
CA GLY A 47 -11.76 -0.72 4.87
C GLY A 47 -11.30 -0.61 6.33
N ASP A 48 -10.73 -1.68 6.90
CA ASP A 48 -9.99 -1.62 8.17
C ASP A 48 -8.50 -1.38 7.90
N ARG A 49 -8.03 -0.19 8.30
CA ARG A 49 -6.64 0.23 8.15
C ARG A 49 -5.66 -0.64 8.94
N LYS A 50 -6.04 -1.12 10.13
CA LYS A 50 -5.15 -1.92 10.96
C LYS A 50 -4.91 -3.29 10.31
N ALA A 51 -5.98 -3.98 9.94
CA ALA A 51 -5.89 -5.23 9.20
C ALA A 51 -5.14 -5.06 7.86
N PHE A 52 -5.33 -3.92 7.18
CA PHE A 52 -4.59 -3.64 5.95
C PHE A 52 -3.09 -3.45 6.21
N PHE A 53 -2.72 -2.72 7.26
CA PHE A 53 -1.33 -2.53 7.67
C PHE A 53 -0.64 -3.86 7.99
N ASP A 54 -1.29 -4.73 8.77
CA ASP A 54 -0.74 -6.05 9.10
C ASP A 54 -0.52 -6.90 7.83
N LYS A 55 -1.47 -6.88 6.89
CA LYS A 55 -1.34 -7.55 5.59
C LYS A 55 -0.20 -7.00 4.73
N ILE A 56 0.05 -5.69 4.78
CA ILE A 56 1.18 -5.06 4.08
C ILE A 56 2.50 -5.57 4.65
N LEU A 57 2.63 -5.64 5.98
CA LEU A 57 3.84 -6.16 6.63
C LEU A 57 4.10 -7.61 6.24
N GLU A 58 3.08 -8.47 6.29
CA GLU A 58 3.17 -9.86 5.83
C GLU A 58 3.64 -9.95 4.37
N THR A 59 3.03 -9.15 3.48
CA THR A 59 3.41 -9.13 2.06
C THR A 59 4.85 -8.65 1.85
N LEU A 60 5.29 -7.64 2.60
CA LEU A 60 6.67 -7.14 2.55
C LEU A 60 7.67 -8.20 3.02
N SER A 61 7.36 -8.97 4.07
CA SER A 61 8.21 -10.07 4.52
C SER A 61 8.36 -11.17 3.45
N ILE A 62 7.30 -11.46 2.70
CA ILE A 62 7.34 -12.44 1.60
C ILE A 62 8.13 -11.89 0.40
N VAL A 63 7.84 -10.65 -0.02
CA VAL A 63 8.46 -10.05 -1.23
C VAL A 63 9.93 -9.70 -0.99
N GLY A 64 10.29 -9.27 0.23
CA GLY A 64 11.64 -8.94 0.64
C GLY A 64 12.46 -10.12 1.18
N GLY A 65 11.81 -11.24 1.49
CA GLY A 65 12.42 -12.47 1.99
C GLY A 65 13.18 -13.29 0.94
N ASP A 66 13.08 -12.95 -0.34
CA ASP A 66 13.94 -13.48 -1.42
C ASP A 66 15.33 -12.80 -1.41
N GLN A 67 15.94 -12.65 -0.23
CA GLN A 67 17.38 -12.49 -0.11
C GLN A 67 17.96 -13.88 0.13
N GLU A 68 18.21 -14.60 -0.96
CA GLU A 68 19.27 -15.63 -1.01
C GLU A 68 20.60 -14.95 -1.31
#